data_AF-A0A9D8X645-F1
#
_entry.id   AF-A0A9D8X645-F1
#
_cell.length_a   1.000
_cell.length_b   1.000
_cell.length_c   1.000
_cell.angle_alpha   90.00
_cell.angle_beta   90.00
_cell.angle_gamma   90.00
#
_symmetry.space_group_name_H-M   'P 1'
#
loop_
_entity.id
_entity.type
_entity.pdbx_description
1 polymer ?
#
loop_
_entity_poly.entity_id
_entity_poly.type
_entity_poly.pdbx_seq_one_letter_code
_entity_poly.pdbx_strand_id
1 'polypeptide(L)'
;MKSFKKLIAGFLCLSIILLCGCTTDKKGTKKFHGYEFPAAVYDGISVEDCYLYSGEYVEDASFESCENVVALKVKNTSLVDIQLIRLKVTTDAKEMMFEISTLLAGETVVVLEKSKQTIEEKEKILSIDYENRIFFDRDISLKEDVFMLQVNQKTINIKNISQTEIESDIYVYYKKKDADGNYFGGITFRTKAEGLKPDEIKQLPAANFDPDNSEVLFVDYAK
;
A
#
# COMPACT_ATOMS: atom_id res chain seq x y z
N MET A 1 -37.78 13.87 59.57
CA MET A 1 -36.67 14.38 60.40
C MET A 1 -35.38 13.71 59.95
N LYS A 2 -34.35 14.53 59.74
CA LYS A 2 -32.99 14.27 59.23
C LYS A 2 -32.37 12.89 59.52
N SER A 3 -31.75 12.29 58.50
CA SER A 3 -30.29 12.06 58.53
C SER A 3 -29.75 11.81 57.12
N PHE A 4 -28.70 12.56 56.78
CA PHE A 4 -27.94 12.58 55.53
C PHE A 4 -26.59 11.87 55.78
N LYS A 5 -25.89 11.52 54.69
CA LYS A 5 -24.49 10.99 54.56
C LYS A 5 -24.44 9.44 54.53
N LYS A 6 -23.77 8.77 53.59
CA LYS A 6 -22.53 9.08 52.84
C LYS A 6 -22.57 8.53 51.41
N LEU A 7 -22.00 9.32 50.52
CA LEU A 7 -21.48 8.98 49.19
C LEU A 7 -20.36 7.93 49.31
N ILE A 8 -20.43 6.83 48.55
CA ILE A 8 -19.27 6.02 48.16
C ILE A 8 -19.40 5.74 46.66
N ALA A 9 -18.68 6.52 45.87
CA ALA A 9 -18.41 6.21 44.48
C ALA A 9 -17.43 5.02 44.46
N GLY A 10 -17.93 3.84 44.09
CA GLY A 10 -17.09 2.68 43.81
C GLY A 10 -16.53 2.79 42.40
N PHE A 11 -15.28 3.23 42.30
CA PHE A 11 -14.44 3.09 41.11
C PHE A 11 -14.27 1.59 40.84
N LEU A 12 -15.02 1.04 39.89
CA LEU A 12 -14.73 -0.28 39.36
C LEU A 12 -13.60 -0.10 38.33
N CYS A 13 -12.36 -0.15 38.81
CA CYS A 13 -11.19 -0.29 37.97
C CYS A 13 -11.22 -1.70 37.39
N LEU A 14 -11.90 -1.88 36.25
CA LEU A 14 -11.85 -3.11 35.49
C LEU A 14 -10.50 -3.12 34.77
N SER A 15 -9.47 -3.63 35.45
CA SER A 15 -8.19 -3.97 34.83
C SER A 15 -8.44 -5.13 33.86
N ILE A 16 -8.77 -4.80 32.62
CA ILE A 16 -8.74 -5.73 31.50
C ILE A 16 -7.26 -6.04 31.29
N ILE A 17 -6.83 -7.21 31.75
CA ILE A 17 -5.54 -7.79 31.39
C ILE A 17 -5.64 -8.11 29.90
N LEU A 18 -5.18 -7.19 29.05
CA LEU A 18 -4.95 -7.48 27.63
C LEU A 18 -3.81 -8.50 27.56
N LEU A 19 -4.18 -9.75 27.30
CA LEU A 19 -3.24 -10.74 26.81
C LEU A 19 -2.86 -10.32 25.39
N CYS A 20 -1.74 -9.61 25.26
CA CYS A 20 -1.07 -9.40 23.98
C CYS A 20 -0.70 -10.79 23.45
N GLY A 21 -1.36 -11.22 22.39
CA GLY A 21 -1.22 -12.56 21.83
C GLY A 21 -0.69 -12.46 20.41
N CYS A 22 0.51 -12.99 20.17
CA CYS A 22 0.98 -13.30 18.82
C CYS A 22 0.30 -14.61 18.38
N THR A 23 -0.48 -14.56 17.29
CA THR A 23 -0.92 -15.78 16.61
C THR A 23 -0.12 -15.94 15.32
N THR A 24 0.48 -17.12 15.14
CA THR A 24 1.15 -17.53 13.92
C THR A 24 0.14 -18.24 13.03
N ASP A 25 -0.05 -17.77 11.79
CA ASP A 25 -0.79 -18.55 10.81
C ASP A 25 0.06 -19.68 10.19
N LYS A 26 -0.57 -20.55 9.39
CA LYS A 26 0.10 -21.69 8.74
C LYS A 26 1.19 -21.27 7.71
N LYS A 27 1.35 -19.98 7.43
CA LYS A 27 2.36 -19.41 6.53
C LYS A 27 3.48 -18.68 7.29
N GLY A 28 3.49 -18.73 8.63
CA GLY A 28 4.55 -18.12 9.44
C GLY A 28 4.38 -16.62 9.68
N THR A 29 3.23 -16.04 9.34
CA THR A 29 2.94 -14.63 9.60
C THR A 29 2.58 -14.47 11.08
N LYS A 30 3.38 -13.71 11.84
CA LYS A 30 3.04 -13.28 13.21
C LYS A 30 2.20 -12.00 13.12
N LYS A 31 0.90 -12.13 13.38
CA LYS A 31 0.04 -10.96 13.53
C LYS A 31 0.13 -10.44 14.96
N PHE A 32 0.41 -9.15 15.13
CA PHE A 32 0.28 -8.50 16.42
C PHE A 32 -1.20 -8.19 16.65
N HIS A 33 -1.87 -9.00 17.47
CA HIS A 33 -3.19 -8.65 17.97
C HIS A 33 -3.04 -7.88 19.29
N GLY A 34 -3.64 -6.69 19.37
CA GLY A 34 -3.78 -5.98 20.64
C GLY A 34 -2.97 -4.69 20.81
N TYR A 35 -2.37 -4.14 19.75
CA TYR A 35 -2.08 -2.71 19.77
C TYR A 35 -3.42 -1.98 19.53
N GLU A 36 -3.86 -1.21 20.52
CA GLU A 36 -4.81 -0.15 20.25
C GLU A 36 -4.09 0.83 19.33
N PHE A 37 -4.27 0.66 18.03
CA PHE A 37 -3.91 1.68 17.06
C PHE A 37 -4.72 2.90 17.48
N PRO A 38 -4.09 4.05 17.80
CA PRO A 38 -4.81 5.30 17.68
C PRO A 38 -5.37 5.27 16.27
N ALA A 39 -6.70 5.25 16.12
CA ALA A 39 -7.33 5.18 14.81
C ALA A 39 -6.84 6.42 14.04
N ALA A 40 -5.78 6.22 13.27
CA ALA A 40 -5.08 7.25 12.57
C ALA A 40 -5.86 7.47 11.28
N VAL A 41 -7.05 8.04 11.45
CA VAL A 41 -7.87 8.55 10.37
C VAL A 41 -7.34 9.93 10.08
N TYR A 42 -6.34 10.00 9.22
CA TYR A 42 -5.97 11.26 8.61
C TYR A 42 -7.01 11.61 7.55
N ASP A 43 -7.18 12.90 7.27
CA ASP A 43 -8.06 13.39 6.22
C ASP A 43 -7.75 12.70 4.87
N GLY A 44 -8.46 11.63 4.53
CA GLY A 44 -8.28 10.85 3.31
C GLY A 44 -7.35 9.62 3.38
N ILE A 45 -6.81 9.24 4.54
CA ILE A 45 -6.01 8.00 4.72
C ILE A 45 -6.40 7.29 6.01
N SER A 46 -6.49 5.96 5.94
CA SER A 46 -6.69 5.09 7.11
C SER A 46 -5.61 4.03 7.16
N VAL A 47 -4.95 3.86 8.30
CA VAL A 47 -4.14 2.66 8.56
C VAL A 47 -5.02 1.64 9.27
N GLU A 48 -5.31 0.54 8.57
CA GLU A 48 -6.26 -0.50 8.99
C GLU A 48 -5.59 -1.60 9.84
N ASP A 49 -4.30 -1.85 9.62
CA ASP A 49 -3.56 -2.89 10.35
C ASP A 49 -2.04 -2.60 10.33
N CYS A 50 -1.32 -3.17 11.30
CA CYS A 50 0.14 -3.19 11.39
C CYS A 50 0.61 -4.53 11.96
N TYR A 51 1.47 -5.25 11.24
CA TYR A 51 1.88 -6.62 11.60
C TYR A 51 3.29 -6.96 11.09
N LEU A 52 3.82 -8.12 11.49
CA LEU A 52 5.10 -8.64 10.96
C LEU A 52 4.83 -9.52 9.74
N TYR A 53 5.46 -9.16 8.64
CA TYR A 53 5.43 -9.88 7.38
C TYR A 53 6.74 -10.66 7.16
N SER A 54 6.60 -11.87 6.65
CA SER A 54 7.72 -12.70 6.17
C SER A 54 7.36 -13.24 4.78
N GLY A 55 8.28 -13.10 3.84
CA GLY A 55 8.05 -13.42 2.42
C GLY A 55 8.93 -12.59 1.51
N GLU A 56 8.52 -12.43 0.24
CA GLU A 56 9.26 -11.58 -0.71
C GLU A 56 9.18 -10.11 -0.31
N TYR A 57 10.33 -9.44 -0.26
CA TYR A 57 10.46 -8.02 -0.05
C TYR A 57 10.44 -7.27 -1.38
N VAL A 58 9.49 -6.36 -1.54
CA VAL A 58 9.20 -5.71 -2.83
C VAL A 58 9.59 -4.23 -2.90
N GLU A 59 9.93 -3.60 -1.77
CA GLU A 59 10.13 -2.14 -1.68
C GLU A 59 11.46 -1.64 -2.26
N ASP A 60 12.36 -2.55 -2.64
CA ASP A 60 13.61 -2.25 -3.35
C ASP A 60 13.67 -2.95 -4.72
N ALA A 61 12.56 -3.56 -5.16
CA ALA A 61 12.47 -4.39 -6.36
C ALA A 61 13.46 -5.57 -6.43
N SER A 62 14.05 -5.99 -5.30
CA SER A 62 14.94 -7.16 -5.23
C SER A 62 14.18 -8.48 -5.24
N PHE A 63 12.97 -8.51 -4.66
CA PHE A 63 12.18 -9.73 -4.43
C PHE A 63 12.91 -10.77 -3.56
N GLU A 64 13.87 -10.33 -2.75
CA GLU A 64 14.56 -11.19 -1.80
C GLU A 64 13.64 -11.56 -0.63
N SER A 65 13.85 -12.74 -0.04
CA SER A 65 13.15 -13.12 1.18
C SER A 65 13.51 -12.19 2.33
N CYS A 66 12.50 -11.79 3.10
CA CYS A 66 12.63 -11.08 4.35
C CYS A 66 11.83 -11.80 5.45
N GLU A 67 12.20 -11.54 6.71
CA GLU A 67 11.53 -12.12 7.87
C GLU A 67 11.17 -11.03 8.86
N ASN A 68 9.94 -11.08 9.35
CA ASN A 68 9.42 -10.21 10.38
C ASN A 68 9.60 -8.72 10.07
N VAL A 69 9.47 -8.31 8.80
CA VAL A 69 9.47 -6.90 8.43
C VAL A 69 8.12 -6.31 8.79
N VAL A 70 8.10 -5.12 9.38
CA VAL A 70 6.85 -4.43 9.69
C VAL A 70 6.12 -4.10 8.40
N ALA A 71 4.82 -4.39 8.38
CA ALA A 71 3.91 -4.07 7.30
C ALA A 71 2.74 -3.23 7.81
N LEU A 72 2.28 -2.29 7.00
CA LEU A 72 1.05 -1.54 7.22
C LEU A 72 0.01 -1.89 6.15
N LYS A 73 -1.23 -2.10 6.57
CA LYS A 73 -2.39 -2.09 5.66
C LYS A 73 -2.99 -0.69 5.65
N VAL A 74 -2.92 -0.01 4.51
CA VAL A 74 -3.25 1.40 4.36
C VAL A 74 -4.32 1.58 3.28
N LYS A 75 -5.40 2.27 3.59
CA LYS A 75 -6.48 2.59 2.67
C LYS A 75 -6.49 4.07 2.32
N ASN A 76 -6.63 4.39 1.03
CA ASN A 76 -6.98 5.73 0.59
C ASN A 76 -8.49 5.93 0.76
N THR A 77 -8.88 6.68 1.78
CA THR A 77 -10.29 6.98 2.07
C THR A 77 -10.75 8.29 1.44
N SER A 78 -9.86 8.99 0.72
CA SER A 78 -10.21 10.18 -0.04
C SER A 78 -10.91 9.83 -1.35
N LEU A 79 -11.44 10.85 -2.02
CA LEU A 79 -12.02 10.73 -3.36
C LEU A 79 -10.99 10.99 -4.48
N VAL A 80 -9.71 11.15 -4.14
CA VAL A 80 -8.66 11.56 -5.08
C VAL A 80 -7.51 10.55 -5.05
N ASP A 81 -6.99 10.21 -6.21
CA ASP A 81 -5.84 9.32 -6.32
C ASP A 81 -4.60 9.99 -5.72
N ILE A 82 -3.86 9.23 -4.92
CA ILE A 82 -2.62 9.68 -4.28
C ILE A 82 -1.45 9.26 -5.14
N GLN A 83 -0.64 10.22 -5.58
CA GLN A 83 0.58 9.98 -6.33
C GLN A 83 1.71 9.48 -5.41
N LEU A 84 1.84 10.08 -4.23
CA LEU A 84 2.86 9.73 -3.25
C LEU A 84 2.34 9.97 -1.84
N ILE A 85 2.58 9.04 -0.93
CA ILE A 85 2.48 9.27 0.51
C ILE A 85 3.64 8.64 1.26
N ARG A 86 4.16 9.35 2.26
CA ARG A 86 5.17 8.85 3.20
C ARG A 86 4.56 8.77 4.58
N LEU A 87 4.59 7.58 5.16
CA LEU A 87 4.14 7.34 6.53
C LEU A 87 5.35 7.11 7.42
N LYS A 88 5.22 7.56 8.67
CA LYS A 88 6.17 7.30 9.73
C LYS A 88 5.45 6.59 10.86
N VAL A 89 6.04 5.50 11.33
CA VAL A 89 5.62 4.82 12.57
C VAL A 89 6.70 5.07 13.60
N THR A 90 6.33 5.66 14.73
CA THR A 90 7.24 5.92 15.84
C THR A 90 6.92 4.94 16.98
N THR A 91 7.93 4.18 17.40
CA THR A 91 7.88 3.36 18.61
C THR A 91 8.60 4.06 19.77
N ASP A 92 8.59 3.44 20.94
CA ASP A 92 9.40 3.86 22.09
C ASP A 92 10.91 3.62 21.91
N ALA A 93 11.32 2.97 20.82
CA ALA A 93 12.72 2.66 20.53
C ALA A 93 13.24 3.27 19.21
N LYS A 94 12.39 3.43 18.19
CA LYS A 94 12.82 3.82 16.84
C LYS A 94 11.72 4.43 15.99
N GLU A 95 12.13 4.96 14.85
CA GLU A 95 11.23 5.40 13.78
C GLU A 95 11.37 4.48 12.57
N MET A 96 10.24 4.24 11.90
CA MET A 96 10.11 3.35 10.76
C MET A 96 9.41 4.09 9.63
N MET A 97 9.91 3.94 8.41
CA MET A 97 9.45 4.71 7.26
C MET A 97 8.80 3.81 6.23
N PHE A 98 7.68 4.28 5.69
CA PHE A 98 6.93 3.64 4.62
C PHE A 98 6.70 4.66 3.51
N GLU A 99 6.73 4.21 2.26
CA GLU A 99 6.46 5.08 1.11
C GLU A 99 5.58 4.32 0.14
N ILE A 100 4.47 4.96 -0.26
CA ILE A 100 3.54 4.42 -1.23
C ILE A 100 3.49 5.38 -2.40
N SER A 101 3.84 4.87 -3.57
CA SER A 101 3.61 5.51 -4.86
C SER A 101 2.36 4.91 -5.49
N THR A 102 1.48 5.78 -6.02
CA THR A 102 0.15 5.46 -6.57
C THR A 102 -0.74 4.62 -5.64
N LEU A 103 -1.71 5.28 -5.01
CA LEU A 103 -2.80 4.63 -4.29
C LEU A 103 -4.12 5.24 -4.73
N LEU A 104 -4.89 4.49 -5.52
CA LEU A 104 -6.15 4.96 -6.08
C LEU A 104 -7.19 5.22 -4.99
N ALA A 105 -8.13 6.11 -5.25
CA ALA A 105 -9.24 6.42 -4.35
C ALA A 105 -10.02 5.14 -4.01
N GLY A 106 -10.25 4.90 -2.72
CA GLY A 106 -10.97 3.72 -2.22
C GLY A 106 -10.15 2.45 -2.11
N GLU A 107 -8.96 2.40 -2.70
CA GLU A 107 -8.09 1.22 -2.71
C GLU A 107 -7.24 1.08 -1.44
N THR A 108 -6.84 -0.17 -1.18
CA THR A 108 -5.99 -0.53 -0.04
C THR A 108 -4.65 -1.10 -0.53
N VAL A 109 -3.58 -0.80 0.21
CA VAL A 109 -2.24 -1.34 -0.01
C VAL A 109 -1.67 -1.95 1.27
N VAL A 110 -0.98 -3.07 1.14
CA VAL A 110 -0.03 -3.57 2.14
C VAL A 110 1.36 -3.08 1.76
N VAL A 111 1.96 -2.24 2.59
CA VAL A 111 3.30 -1.66 2.37
C VAL A 111 4.27 -2.14 3.45
N LEU A 112 5.51 -2.45 3.08
CA LEU A 112 6.55 -2.91 4.00
C LEU A 112 7.47 -1.74 4.43
N GLU A 113 8.08 -1.87 5.60
CA GLU A 113 9.04 -0.88 6.10
C GLU A 113 10.29 -0.82 5.21
N LYS A 114 10.68 0.39 4.79
CA LYS A 114 11.66 0.64 3.72
C LYS A 114 13.07 0.10 3.96
N SER A 115 13.44 -0.17 5.20
CA SER A 115 14.75 -0.65 5.62
C SER A 115 14.68 -2.05 6.25
N LYS A 116 13.60 -2.81 5.98
CA LYS A 116 13.38 -4.17 6.50
C LYS A 116 13.36 -4.21 8.04
N GLN A 117 12.98 -3.12 8.70
CA GLN A 117 12.91 -3.07 10.17
C GLN A 117 11.82 -4.00 10.71
N THR A 118 12.08 -4.57 11.89
CA THR A 118 11.17 -5.40 12.69
C THR A 118 10.68 -4.62 13.92
N ILE A 119 9.71 -5.15 14.67
CA ILE A 119 9.30 -4.67 16.01
C ILE A 119 9.43 -5.83 16.99
N GLU A 120 10.09 -5.60 18.12
CA GLU A 120 10.15 -6.58 19.21
C GLU A 120 8.80 -6.67 19.96
N GLU A 121 8.49 -7.83 20.54
CA GLU A 121 7.18 -8.07 21.21
C GLU A 121 6.85 -7.07 22.33
N LYS A 122 7.87 -6.42 22.91
CA LYS A 122 7.74 -5.44 24.00
C LYS A 122 7.72 -3.98 23.54
N GLU A 123 8.14 -3.70 22.30
CA GLU A 123 8.17 -2.34 21.75
C GLU A 123 6.75 -1.83 21.56
N LYS A 124 6.50 -0.57 21.88
CA LYS A 124 5.17 0.03 21.77
C LYS A 124 5.13 1.02 20.63
N ILE A 125 4.16 0.87 19.72
CA ILE A 125 3.84 1.91 18.74
C ILE A 125 3.24 3.10 19.51
N LEU A 126 3.87 4.26 19.39
CA LEU A 126 3.45 5.51 20.05
C LEU A 126 2.60 6.36 19.12
N SER A 127 3.00 6.46 17.86
CA SER A 127 2.23 7.13 16.82
C SER A 127 2.46 6.48 15.46
N ILE A 128 1.47 6.67 14.60
CA ILE A 128 1.64 6.66 13.16
C ILE A 128 1.44 8.11 12.76
N ASP A 129 2.07 8.58 11.68
CA ASP A 129 1.92 9.92 11.12
C ASP A 129 2.21 9.86 9.61
N TYR A 130 1.89 10.92 8.86
CA TYR A 130 2.36 11.08 7.49
C TYR A 130 3.25 12.32 7.38
N GLU A 131 4.37 12.21 6.66
CA GLU A 131 5.31 13.33 6.46
C GLU A 131 4.98 14.13 5.21
N ASN A 132 4.46 13.47 4.19
CA ASN A 132 4.16 14.07 2.90
C ASN A 132 3.04 13.31 2.21
N ARG A 133 2.17 14.04 1.50
CA ARG A 133 1.17 13.49 0.60
C ARG A 133 1.01 14.37 -0.63
N ILE A 134 1.09 13.75 -1.79
CA ILE A 134 0.90 14.38 -3.09
C ILE A 134 -0.24 13.65 -3.79
N PHE A 135 -1.29 14.38 -4.14
CA PHE A 135 -2.37 13.88 -4.98
C PHE A 135 -2.00 14.02 -6.45
N PHE A 136 -2.58 13.18 -7.31
CA PHE A 136 -2.56 13.46 -8.74
C PHE A 136 -3.31 14.78 -9.01
N ASP A 137 -2.78 15.57 -9.93
CA ASP A 137 -3.37 16.83 -10.40
C ASP A 137 -4.34 16.65 -11.58
N ARG A 138 -4.57 15.39 -11.97
CA ARG A 138 -5.42 14.96 -13.08
C ARG A 138 -5.95 13.55 -12.85
N ASP A 139 -7.01 13.20 -13.58
CA ASP A 139 -7.52 11.83 -13.60
C ASP A 139 -6.57 10.92 -14.39
N ILE A 140 -6.08 9.87 -13.74
CA ILE A 140 -5.33 8.79 -14.37
C ILE A 140 -6.30 7.77 -14.98
N SER A 141 -5.89 7.12 -16.06
CA SER A 141 -6.73 6.16 -16.80
C SER A 141 -5.88 5.29 -17.72
N LEU A 142 -6.46 4.18 -18.17
CA LEU A 142 -5.84 3.29 -19.15
C LEU A 142 -5.77 3.88 -20.58
N LYS A 143 -6.45 5.02 -20.81
CA LYS A 143 -6.58 5.68 -22.13
C LYS A 143 -7.12 4.70 -23.19
N GLU A 144 -8.23 4.05 -22.87
CA GLU A 144 -8.83 2.98 -23.68
C GLU A 144 -9.34 3.44 -25.06
N ASP A 145 -9.45 4.75 -25.28
CA ASP A 145 -9.72 5.37 -26.58
C ASP A 145 -8.47 5.43 -27.49
N VAL A 146 -7.28 5.28 -26.89
CA VAL A 146 -5.98 5.39 -27.57
C VAL A 146 -5.26 4.05 -27.61
N PHE A 147 -5.29 3.31 -26.50
CA PHE A 147 -4.54 2.08 -26.33
C PHE A 147 -5.42 0.89 -26.01
N MET A 148 -5.05 -0.26 -26.60
CA MET A 148 -5.51 -1.57 -26.14
C MET A 148 -4.33 -2.28 -25.49
N LEU A 149 -4.53 -2.76 -24.25
CA LEU A 149 -3.52 -3.49 -23.49
C LEU A 149 -3.87 -4.98 -23.44
N GLN A 150 -2.87 -5.84 -23.63
CA GLN A 150 -2.96 -7.26 -23.36
C GLN A 150 -1.85 -7.65 -22.41
N VAL A 151 -2.22 -8.13 -21.22
CA VAL A 151 -1.28 -8.50 -20.16
C VAL A 151 -0.93 -9.99 -20.23
N ASN A 152 0.33 -10.32 -20.00
CA ASN A 152 0.82 -11.69 -19.93
C ASN A 152 1.85 -11.79 -18.80
N GLN A 153 2.26 -13.01 -18.46
CA GLN A 153 3.37 -13.20 -17.53
C GLN A 153 4.61 -12.43 -18.02
N LYS A 154 5.14 -11.55 -17.17
CA LYS A 154 6.35 -10.76 -17.38
C LYS A 154 6.33 -9.79 -18.57
N THR A 155 5.20 -9.63 -19.26
CA THR A 155 5.10 -8.77 -20.45
C THR A 155 3.74 -8.11 -20.57
N ILE A 156 3.72 -6.90 -21.11
CA ILE A 156 2.49 -6.17 -21.43
C ILE A 156 2.56 -5.77 -22.90
N ASN A 157 1.59 -6.19 -23.71
CA ASN A 157 1.46 -5.74 -25.07
C ASN A 157 0.60 -4.48 -25.10
N ILE A 158 1.05 -3.46 -25.82
CA ILE A 158 0.30 -2.23 -26.06
C ILE A 158 0.07 -2.08 -27.56
N LYS A 159 -1.17 -1.80 -27.94
CA LYS A 159 -1.56 -1.45 -29.32
C LYS A 159 -2.08 -0.03 -29.36
N ASN A 160 -1.61 0.78 -30.31
CA ASN A 160 -2.27 2.05 -30.63
C ASN A 160 -3.49 1.74 -31.50
N ILE A 161 -4.68 1.95 -30.95
CA ILE A 161 -5.95 1.77 -31.67
C ILE A 161 -6.52 3.09 -32.18
N SER A 162 -5.85 4.21 -31.88
CA SER A 162 -6.16 5.50 -32.48
C SER A 162 -5.64 5.57 -33.92
N GLN A 163 -6.07 6.61 -34.64
CA GLN A 163 -5.62 6.90 -36.00
C GLN A 163 -4.45 7.91 -36.03
N THR A 164 -3.86 8.21 -34.88
CA THR A 164 -2.80 9.21 -34.72
C THR A 164 -1.53 8.53 -34.25
N GLU A 165 -0.40 8.85 -34.89
CA GLU A 165 0.91 8.39 -34.43
C GLU A 165 1.25 9.06 -33.10
N ILE A 166 1.74 8.27 -32.15
CA ILE A 166 2.24 8.77 -30.87
C ILE A 166 3.76 8.81 -30.98
N GLU A 167 4.33 10.00 -30.94
CA GLU A 167 5.79 10.19 -31.06
C GLU A 167 6.48 10.14 -29.70
N SER A 168 5.76 10.44 -28.61
CA SER A 168 6.33 10.49 -27.26
C SER A 168 6.62 9.10 -26.68
N ASP A 169 7.41 9.07 -25.60
CA ASP A 169 7.45 7.90 -24.72
C ASP A 169 6.06 7.65 -24.12
N ILE A 170 5.69 6.36 -24.05
CA ILE A 170 4.47 5.86 -23.43
C ILE A 170 4.86 5.01 -22.23
N TYR A 171 4.33 5.32 -21.06
CA TYR A 171 4.57 4.59 -19.82
C TYR A 171 3.30 3.86 -19.37
N VAL A 172 3.42 2.55 -19.16
CA VAL A 172 2.36 1.73 -18.56
C VAL A 172 2.72 1.46 -17.11
N TYR A 173 1.90 1.97 -16.19
CA TYR A 173 2.11 1.84 -14.74
C TYR A 173 1.28 0.69 -14.18
N TYR A 174 1.90 -0.13 -13.34
CA TYR A 174 1.26 -1.32 -12.78
C TYR A 174 1.73 -1.62 -11.35
N LYS A 175 0.93 -2.39 -10.64
CA LYS A 175 1.18 -2.73 -9.22
C LYS A 175 0.86 -4.20 -8.96
N LYS A 176 1.59 -4.79 -8.00
CA LYS A 176 1.29 -6.15 -7.52
C LYS A 176 0.08 -6.13 -6.60
N LYS A 177 -0.58 -7.28 -6.47
CA LYS A 177 -1.65 -7.54 -5.51
C LYS A 177 -1.30 -8.68 -4.58
N ASP A 178 -1.82 -8.61 -3.36
CA ASP A 178 -1.81 -9.72 -2.41
C ASP A 178 -2.97 -10.70 -2.69
N ALA A 179 -3.04 -11.79 -1.93
CA ALA A 179 -4.07 -12.82 -2.10
C ALA A 179 -5.49 -12.33 -1.75
N ASP A 180 -5.62 -11.22 -1.02
CA ASP A 180 -6.89 -10.59 -0.67
C ASP A 180 -7.31 -9.54 -1.72
N GLY A 181 -6.50 -9.34 -2.77
CA GLY A 181 -6.73 -8.37 -3.83
C GLY A 181 -6.31 -6.94 -3.50
N ASN A 182 -5.70 -6.68 -2.34
CA ASN A 182 -5.14 -5.36 -2.04
C ASN A 182 -3.86 -5.16 -2.85
N TYR A 183 -3.49 -3.91 -3.14
CA TYR A 183 -2.16 -3.65 -3.67
C TYR A 183 -1.07 -4.13 -2.70
N PHE A 184 0.03 -4.63 -3.23
CA PHE A 184 1.14 -5.15 -2.45
C PHE A 184 2.45 -4.44 -2.81
N GLY A 185 3.10 -3.90 -1.78
CA GLY A 185 4.28 -3.05 -1.91
C GLY A 185 3.93 -1.58 -2.12
N GLY A 186 4.86 -0.70 -1.73
CA GLY A 186 4.81 0.74 -1.95
C GLY A 186 5.19 1.18 -3.37
N ILE A 187 5.91 0.36 -4.13
CA ILE A 187 6.36 0.71 -5.48
C ILE A 187 5.25 0.51 -6.52
N THR A 188 5.03 1.54 -7.34
CA THR A 188 4.38 1.42 -8.66
C THR A 188 5.45 1.19 -9.71
N PHE A 189 5.39 0.05 -10.38
CA PHE A 189 6.30 -0.27 -11.47
C PHE A 189 5.83 0.39 -12.76
N ARG A 190 6.75 0.57 -13.71
CA ARG A 190 6.41 1.02 -15.05
C ARG A 190 7.24 0.34 -16.11
N THR A 191 6.66 0.20 -17.29
CA THR A 191 7.37 -0.17 -18.52
C THR A 191 7.15 0.89 -19.59
N LYS A 192 8.04 0.94 -20.59
CA LYS A 192 8.13 2.03 -21.57
C LYS A 192 8.04 1.51 -23.00
N ALA A 193 7.27 2.21 -23.84
CA ALA A 193 7.31 2.10 -25.29
C ALA A 193 7.79 3.43 -25.90
N GLU A 194 8.65 3.38 -26.91
CA GLU A 194 9.11 4.57 -27.64
C GLU A 194 8.20 4.83 -28.83
N GLY A 195 7.21 5.71 -28.66
CA GLY A 195 6.19 5.98 -29.66
C GLY A 195 5.38 4.76 -30.10
N LEU A 196 4.32 4.99 -30.88
CA LEU A 196 3.47 3.92 -31.42
C LEU A 196 2.68 4.42 -32.62
N LYS A 197 2.92 3.83 -33.80
CA LYS A 197 2.17 4.13 -35.03
C LYS A 197 0.74 3.60 -34.93
N PRO A 198 -0.21 4.13 -35.72
CA PRO A 198 -1.55 3.55 -35.80
C PRO A 198 -1.49 2.04 -36.09
N ASP A 199 -2.28 1.28 -35.35
CA ASP A 199 -2.36 -0.19 -35.39
C ASP A 199 -1.10 -0.96 -34.99
N GLU A 200 0.01 -0.29 -34.67
CA GLU A 200 1.24 -0.93 -34.22
C GLU A 200 1.05 -1.56 -32.83
N ILE A 201 1.60 -2.76 -32.66
CA ILE A 201 1.66 -3.48 -31.39
C ILE A 201 3.12 -3.55 -30.94
N LYS A 202 3.40 -3.15 -29.71
CA LYS A 202 4.69 -3.37 -29.05
C LYS A 202 4.51 -4.26 -27.83
N GLN A 203 5.42 -5.22 -27.69
CA GLN A 203 5.54 -6.03 -26.49
C GLN A 203 6.54 -5.36 -25.54
N LEU A 204 6.08 -5.02 -24.34
CA LEU A 204 6.87 -4.32 -23.34
C LEU A 204 7.32 -5.30 -22.25
N PRO A 205 8.62 -5.31 -21.87
CA PRO A 205 9.10 -6.11 -20.77
C PRO A 205 8.53 -5.57 -19.45
N ALA A 206 7.96 -6.43 -18.63
CA ALA A 206 7.39 -6.11 -17.33
C ALA A 206 7.76 -7.22 -16.35
N ALA A 207 9.05 -7.37 -16.03
CA ALA A 207 9.63 -8.56 -15.39
C ALA A 207 8.96 -9.02 -14.08
N ASN A 208 8.27 -8.10 -13.39
CA ASN A 208 7.61 -8.33 -12.10
C ASN A 208 6.08 -8.46 -12.22
N PHE A 209 5.56 -8.39 -13.44
CA PHE A 209 4.13 -8.48 -13.72
C PHE A 209 3.68 -9.94 -13.80
N ASP A 210 2.64 -10.24 -13.04
CA ASP A 210 1.93 -11.50 -13.03
C ASP A 210 0.43 -11.20 -13.19
N PRO A 211 -0.21 -11.61 -14.32
CA PRO A 211 -1.63 -11.36 -14.55
C PRO A 211 -2.57 -11.83 -13.43
N ASP A 212 -2.17 -12.84 -12.66
CA ASP A 212 -2.98 -13.37 -11.56
C ASP A 212 -2.84 -12.50 -10.29
N ASN A 213 -1.72 -11.78 -10.14
CA ASN A 213 -1.33 -11.06 -8.94
C ASN A 213 -0.83 -9.63 -9.22
N SER A 214 -1.25 -9.02 -10.32
CA SER A 214 -0.85 -7.67 -10.73
C SER A 214 -1.95 -7.00 -11.51
N GLU A 215 -1.91 -5.68 -11.55
CA GLU A 215 -2.90 -4.84 -12.22
C GLU A 215 -2.23 -3.66 -12.89
N VAL A 216 -2.65 -3.37 -14.12
CA VAL A 216 -2.28 -2.12 -14.78
C VAL A 216 -3.18 -1.02 -14.22
N LEU A 217 -2.56 0.05 -13.73
CA LEU A 217 -3.27 1.15 -13.10
C LEU A 217 -3.64 2.23 -14.12
N PHE A 218 -2.65 2.68 -14.90
CA PHE A 218 -2.85 3.75 -15.88
C PHE A 218 -1.75 3.77 -16.95
N VAL A 219 -2.03 4.49 -18.04
CA VAL A 219 -1.07 4.79 -19.10
C VAL A 219 -0.86 6.29 -19.17
N ASP A 220 0.40 6.70 -19.31
CA ASP A 220 0.78 8.09 -19.47
C ASP A 220 1.69 8.29 -20.68
N TYR A 221 1.45 9.38 -21.40
CA TYR A 221 2.24 9.79 -22.56
C TYR A 221 2.06 11.29 -22.77
N ALA A 222 3.06 11.95 -23.34
CA ALA A 222 2.94 13.35 -23.72
C ALA A 222 2.12 13.43 -25.03
N LYS A 223 1.14 14.32 -25.07
CA LYS A 223 0.44 14.64 -26.31
C LYS A 223 1.27 15.58 -27.18
#